data_AF-A0A8J7SPN0-F1
#
_entry.id   AF-A0A8J7SPN0-F1
#
_cell.length_a   1.000
_cell.length_b   1.000
_cell.length_c   1.000
_cell.angle_alpha   90.00
_cell.angle_beta   90.00
_cell.angle_gamma   90.00
#
_symmetry.space_group_name_H-M   'P 1'
#
loop_
_entity.id
_entity.type
_entity.pdbx_description
1 polymer ?
#
loop_
_entity_poly.entity_id
_entity_poly.type
_entity_poly.pdbx_seq_one_letter_code
_entity_poly.pdbx_strand_id
1 'polypeptide(L)'
;MPMACPWNQPNRGRDVASLKNALSWLGPYPADSLDHFLDGSGKDRAYSRDQARERPFIREAEEKNRERFIEHLIVDGERKTAAGPKAQFNYRSDLLAMKDGDTIHLTPDGFANHKGSMEAWNTIRGTTGHMVSGEMDEALAFGTSNFKSTDDNGFVATRKGDRITVAGIVTHEWDDPYDFHGEESPYPVMNALRDDGRAAEYHNKSSWRQEMTATIKIKNGELEIDSVAWRDLD
;
A
#
# COMPACT_ATOMS: atom_id res chain seq x y z
N MET A 1 29.83 -25.43 -49.96
CA MET A 1 28.50 -24.81 -49.77
C MET A 1 27.98 -25.26 -48.41
N PRO A 2 27.89 -24.40 -47.39
CA PRO A 2 27.24 -24.78 -46.14
C PRO A 2 25.72 -24.60 -46.28
N MET A 3 24.97 -25.64 -45.93
CA MET A 3 23.51 -25.61 -45.82
C MET A 3 23.08 -24.69 -44.69
N ALA A 4 22.21 -23.73 -45.00
CA ALA A 4 21.55 -22.89 -44.01
C ALA A 4 20.44 -23.70 -43.30
N CYS A 5 20.50 -23.76 -41.97
CA CYS A 5 19.37 -24.19 -41.13
C CYS A 5 18.24 -23.15 -41.24
N PRO A 6 17.00 -23.55 -41.54
CA PRO A 6 15.85 -22.66 -41.48
C PRO A 6 15.38 -22.58 -40.03
N TRP A 7 16.02 -21.76 -39.22
CA TRP A 7 15.39 -21.30 -37.97
C TRP A 7 14.30 -20.30 -38.35
N ASN A 8 13.12 -20.90 -38.54
CA ASN A 8 11.79 -20.37 -38.33
C ASN A 8 11.80 -19.06 -37.53
N GLN A 9 11.40 -17.96 -38.17
CA GLN A 9 11.10 -16.73 -37.44
C GLN A 9 9.98 -17.01 -36.43
N PRO A 10 10.08 -16.56 -35.16
CA PRO A 10 8.97 -16.71 -34.23
C PRO A 10 7.78 -15.92 -34.76
N ASN A 11 6.62 -16.56 -34.83
CA ASN A 11 5.34 -15.95 -35.19
C ASN A 11 4.94 -14.92 -34.11
N ARG A 12 5.59 -13.74 -34.12
CA ARG A 12 5.35 -12.61 -33.19
C ARG A 12 3.87 -12.30 -32.98
N GLY A 13 3.06 -12.45 -34.03
CA GLY A 13 1.64 -12.11 -33.99
C GLY A 13 0.73 -13.21 -33.43
N ARG A 14 1.09 -14.50 -33.49
CA ARG A 14 0.21 -15.59 -33.02
C ARG A 14 0.34 -15.84 -31.53
N ASP A 15 1.55 -15.76 -30.98
CA ASP A 15 1.80 -16.10 -29.57
C ASP A 15 1.36 -14.99 -28.62
N VAL A 16 1.51 -13.73 -29.02
CA VAL A 16 0.97 -12.58 -28.27
C VAL A 16 -0.56 -12.52 -28.40
N ALA A 17 -1.11 -12.80 -29.59
CA ALA A 17 -2.55 -12.82 -29.77
C ALA A 17 -3.23 -13.99 -29.02
N SER A 18 -2.58 -15.15 -28.90
CA SER A 18 -3.11 -16.27 -28.12
C SER A 18 -3.10 -15.97 -26.62
N LEU A 19 -2.05 -15.33 -26.09
CA LEU A 19 -2.00 -14.85 -24.71
C LEU A 19 -3.05 -13.78 -24.43
N LYS A 20 -3.20 -12.79 -25.32
CA LYS A 20 -4.25 -11.75 -25.22
C LYS A 20 -5.66 -12.36 -25.22
N ASN A 21 -5.93 -13.32 -26.10
CA ASN A 21 -7.22 -14.01 -26.16
C ASN A 21 -7.47 -14.93 -24.95
N ALA A 22 -6.42 -15.44 -24.30
CA ALA A 22 -6.57 -16.21 -23.06
C ALA A 22 -6.88 -15.28 -21.87
N LEU A 23 -6.23 -14.11 -21.81
CA LEU A 23 -6.41 -13.13 -20.74
C LEU A 23 -7.67 -12.28 -20.87
N SER A 24 -8.23 -12.14 -22.08
CA SER A 24 -9.46 -11.35 -22.30
C SER A 24 -10.69 -11.90 -21.57
N TRP A 25 -10.65 -13.16 -21.10
CA TRP A 25 -11.71 -13.77 -20.28
C TRP A 25 -11.59 -13.39 -18.78
N LEU A 26 -10.48 -12.78 -18.38
CA LEU A 26 -10.09 -12.45 -17.00
C LEU A 26 -10.14 -10.93 -16.76
N GLY A 27 -11.00 -10.22 -17.50
CA GLY A 27 -11.18 -8.77 -17.38
C GLY A 27 -10.14 -7.93 -18.13
N PRO A 28 -10.32 -6.59 -18.15
CA PRO A 28 -9.47 -5.67 -18.92
C PRO A 28 -8.09 -5.43 -18.29
N TYR A 29 -7.96 -5.59 -16.97
CA TYR A 29 -6.74 -5.24 -16.24
C TYR A 29 -5.53 -6.14 -16.58
N PRO A 30 -5.64 -7.49 -16.60
CA PRO A 30 -4.51 -8.34 -16.93
C PRO A 30 -3.99 -8.13 -18.36
N ALA A 31 -4.91 -7.95 -19.31
CA ALA A 31 -4.55 -7.72 -20.71
C ALA A 31 -3.84 -6.38 -20.91
N ASP A 32 -4.32 -5.31 -20.26
CA ASP A 32 -3.69 -3.99 -20.32
C ASP A 32 -2.31 -3.96 -19.63
N SER A 33 -2.19 -4.60 -18.46
CA SER A 33 -0.89 -4.74 -17.77
C SER A 33 0.13 -5.52 -18.61
N LEU A 34 -0.31 -6.58 -19.29
CA LEU A 34 0.55 -7.35 -20.20
C LEU A 34 0.94 -6.53 -21.44
N ASP A 35 0.00 -5.81 -22.03
CA ASP A 35 0.25 -4.99 -23.21
C ASP A 35 1.28 -3.90 -22.92
N HIS A 36 1.21 -3.30 -21.73
CA HIS A 36 2.22 -2.37 -21.24
C HIS A 36 3.58 -3.01 -21.07
N PHE A 37 3.64 -4.18 -20.42
CA PHE A 37 4.92 -4.90 -20.26
C PHE A 37 5.58 -5.19 -21.61
N LEU A 38 4.78 -5.63 -22.60
CA LEU A 38 5.23 -5.98 -23.94
C LEU A 38 5.50 -4.77 -24.85
N ASP A 39 5.10 -3.56 -24.45
CA ASP A 39 5.47 -2.34 -25.18
C ASP A 39 6.96 -2.01 -25.03
N GLY A 40 7.59 -2.55 -23.98
CA GLY A 40 9.03 -2.44 -23.71
C GLY A 40 9.48 -1.06 -23.23
N SER A 41 8.56 -0.15 -22.90
CA SER A 41 8.85 1.20 -22.44
C SER A 41 9.37 1.25 -21.00
N GLY A 42 8.91 0.32 -20.16
CA GLY A 42 9.20 0.28 -18.72
C GLY A 42 8.69 1.49 -17.96
N LYS A 43 7.76 2.24 -18.55
CA LYS A 43 7.26 3.49 -17.96
C LYS A 43 6.29 3.18 -16.84
N ASP A 44 6.53 3.72 -15.64
CA ASP A 44 5.59 3.59 -14.52
C ASP A 44 4.19 4.12 -14.85
N ARG A 45 3.19 3.46 -14.29
CA ARG A 45 1.78 3.83 -14.36
C ARG A 45 1.35 4.46 -13.05
N ALA A 46 0.86 5.70 -13.13
CA ALA A 46 0.30 6.41 -11.99
C ALA A 46 -1.23 6.32 -12.04
N TYR A 47 -1.83 5.92 -10.92
CA TYR A 47 -3.27 5.86 -10.74
C TYR A 47 -3.71 6.96 -9.79
N SER A 48 -4.89 7.52 -10.01
CA SER A 48 -5.56 8.34 -9.00
C SER A 48 -5.97 7.48 -7.80
N ARG A 49 -6.30 8.13 -6.67
CA ARG A 49 -6.88 7.48 -5.50
C ARG A 49 -8.11 6.63 -5.86
N ASP A 50 -9.04 7.18 -6.62
CA ASP A 50 -10.30 6.51 -6.91
C ASP A 50 -10.06 5.27 -7.79
N GLN A 51 -9.19 5.39 -8.80
CA GLN A 51 -8.75 4.24 -9.60
C GLN A 51 -8.01 3.19 -8.75
N ALA A 52 -7.20 3.60 -7.76
CA ALA A 52 -6.54 2.67 -6.85
C ALA A 52 -7.57 1.90 -6.00
N ARG A 53 -8.58 2.60 -5.45
CA ARG A 53 -9.64 2.05 -4.59
C ARG A 53 -10.67 1.19 -5.32
N GLU A 54 -10.71 1.19 -6.65
CA GLU A 54 -11.49 0.19 -7.40
C GLU A 54 -11.02 -1.25 -7.08
N ARG A 55 -9.77 -1.41 -6.63
CA ARG A 55 -9.16 -2.70 -6.29
C ARG A 55 -9.56 -3.14 -4.86
N PRO A 56 -10.01 -4.39 -4.67
CA PRO A 56 -10.36 -4.90 -3.34
C PRO A 56 -9.20 -4.87 -2.34
N PHE A 57 -8.01 -5.36 -2.73
CA PHE A 57 -6.83 -5.35 -1.87
C PHE A 57 -6.49 -3.96 -1.32
N ILE A 58 -6.58 -2.92 -2.15
CA ILE A 58 -6.24 -1.54 -1.74
C ILE A 58 -7.21 -1.05 -0.68
N ARG A 59 -8.52 -1.30 -0.85
CA ARG A 59 -9.53 -0.94 0.16
C ARG A 59 -9.32 -1.68 1.48
N GLU A 60 -9.05 -2.97 1.42
CA GLU A 60 -8.78 -3.81 2.60
C GLU A 60 -7.50 -3.36 3.32
N ALA A 61 -6.44 -3.09 2.56
CA ALA A 61 -5.17 -2.63 3.10
C ALA A 61 -5.27 -1.23 3.74
N GLU A 62 -6.01 -0.32 3.11
CA GLU A 62 -6.30 1.01 3.64
C GLU A 62 -7.12 0.91 4.93
N GLU A 63 -8.20 0.12 4.94
CA GLU A 63 -8.99 -0.13 6.16
C GLU A 63 -8.15 -0.71 7.29
N LYS A 64 -7.38 -1.75 7.02
CA LYS A 64 -6.50 -2.37 8.00
C LYS A 64 -5.46 -1.40 8.57
N ASN A 65 -4.84 -0.57 7.73
CA ASN A 65 -3.87 0.41 8.19
C ASN A 65 -4.54 1.53 9.01
N ARG A 66 -5.75 1.97 8.63
CA ARG A 66 -6.55 2.92 9.42
C ARG A 66 -6.89 2.36 10.81
N GLU A 67 -7.32 1.10 10.89
CA GLU A 67 -7.58 0.43 12.17
C GLU A 67 -6.35 0.41 13.08
N ARG A 68 -5.16 0.14 12.52
CA ARG A 68 -3.90 0.10 13.28
C ARG A 68 -3.53 1.46 13.88
N PHE A 69 -3.71 2.55 13.14
CA PHE A 69 -3.53 3.90 13.68
C PHE A 69 -4.50 4.18 14.83
N ILE A 70 -5.77 3.78 14.71
CA ILE A 70 -6.78 3.98 15.74
C ILE A 70 -6.49 3.13 16.99
N GLU A 71 -6.16 1.85 16.79
CA GLU A 71 -5.77 0.93 17.87
C GLU A 71 -4.58 1.49 18.66
N HIS A 72 -3.64 2.14 17.97
CA HIS A 72 -2.48 2.73 18.61
C HIS A 72 -2.81 3.84 19.61
N LEU A 73 -3.92 4.55 19.43
CA LEU A 73 -4.34 5.60 20.37
C LEU A 73 -4.75 5.02 21.73
N ILE A 74 -5.07 3.73 21.80
CA ILE A 74 -5.59 3.06 23.00
C ILE A 74 -4.74 1.86 23.47
N VAL A 75 -3.67 1.53 22.76
CA VAL A 75 -2.74 0.45 23.11
C VAL A 75 -1.29 0.93 22.94
N ASP A 76 -0.57 1.02 24.04
CA ASP A 76 0.88 1.31 24.03
C ASP A 76 1.69 0.10 23.55
N GLY A 77 2.87 0.35 22.97
CA GLY A 77 3.76 -0.74 22.62
C GLY A 77 5.00 -0.35 21.81
N GLU A 78 5.92 -1.31 21.69
CA GLU A 78 7.12 -1.16 20.88
C GLU A 78 6.82 -1.55 19.42
N ARG A 79 7.12 -0.65 18.48
CA ARG A 79 6.83 -0.85 17.05
C ARG A 79 7.93 -0.29 16.18
N LYS A 80 8.08 -0.80 14.95
CA LYS A 80 8.98 -0.19 13.97
C LYS A 80 8.45 1.18 13.56
N THR A 81 9.31 2.18 13.61
CA THR A 81 9.03 3.53 13.08
C THR A 81 9.19 3.55 11.56
N ALA A 82 8.68 4.61 10.92
CA ALA A 82 8.93 4.85 9.50
C ALA A 82 10.43 4.98 9.17
N ALA A 83 11.24 5.45 10.12
CA ALA A 83 12.68 5.59 9.99
C ALA A 83 13.44 4.25 10.10
N GLY A 84 12.76 3.14 10.42
CA GLY A 84 13.35 1.80 10.53
C GLY A 84 13.65 1.28 11.96
N PRO A 85 14.11 2.07 12.94
CA PRO A 85 14.31 1.56 14.29
C PRO A 85 12.98 1.29 14.97
N LYS A 86 12.98 0.37 15.93
CA LYS A 86 11.86 0.23 16.85
C LYS A 86 11.86 1.39 17.84
N ALA A 87 10.66 1.89 18.15
CA ALA A 87 10.46 2.88 19.19
C ALA A 87 9.26 2.48 20.05
N GLN A 88 9.28 2.94 21.29
CA GLN A 88 8.16 2.80 22.20
C GLN A 88 7.15 3.90 21.90
N PHE A 89 5.91 3.51 21.69
CA PHE A 89 4.79 4.42 21.51
C PHE A 89 3.91 4.35 22.75
N ASN A 90 3.75 5.49 23.42
CA ASN A 90 3.03 5.61 24.69
C ASN A 90 1.75 6.44 24.55
N TYR A 91 1.12 6.43 23.38
CA TYR A 91 -0.03 7.29 23.09
C TYR A 91 -1.15 7.14 24.11
N ARG A 92 -1.51 5.91 24.50
CA ARG A 92 -2.56 5.69 25.51
C ARG A 92 -2.16 6.32 26.85
N SER A 93 -0.92 6.08 27.28
CA SER A 93 -0.38 6.64 28.52
C SER A 93 -0.31 8.16 28.50
N ASP A 94 0.15 8.76 27.40
CA ASP A 94 0.24 10.20 27.19
C ASP A 94 -1.15 10.85 27.25
N LEU A 95 -2.12 10.25 26.55
CA LEU A 95 -3.51 10.70 26.52
C LEU A 95 -4.18 10.63 27.90
N LEU A 96 -3.93 9.59 28.70
CA LEU A 96 -4.44 9.48 30.06
C LEU A 96 -3.80 10.49 31.02
N ALA A 97 -2.54 10.85 30.78
CA ALA A 97 -1.79 11.82 31.59
C ALA A 97 -2.17 13.29 31.30
N MET A 98 -2.82 13.57 30.17
CA MET A 98 -3.28 14.92 29.82
C MET A 98 -4.18 15.52 30.91
N LYS A 99 -4.03 16.80 31.19
CA LYS A 99 -4.95 17.58 32.03
C LYS A 99 -5.99 18.27 31.15
N ASP A 100 -7.07 18.74 31.78
CA ASP A 100 -8.07 19.53 31.06
C ASP A 100 -7.43 20.79 30.46
N GLY A 101 -7.72 21.05 29.18
CA GLY A 101 -7.13 22.14 28.40
C GLY A 101 -5.78 21.82 27.74
N ASP A 102 -5.17 20.67 28.03
CA ASP A 102 -3.88 20.31 27.44
C ASP A 102 -3.98 20.10 25.93
N THR A 103 -2.90 20.48 25.24
CA THR A 103 -2.64 20.12 23.85
C THR A 103 -1.24 19.53 23.78
N ILE A 104 -1.13 18.30 23.27
CA ILE A 104 0.13 17.58 23.15
C ILE A 104 0.33 17.08 21.72
N HIS A 105 1.59 16.90 21.34
CA HIS A 105 1.97 16.23 20.11
C HIS A 105 2.34 14.78 20.44
N LEU A 106 1.67 13.84 19.81
CA LEU A 106 1.85 12.41 20.00
C LEU A 106 2.98 11.92 19.08
N THR A 107 4.12 11.62 19.68
CA THR A 107 5.31 11.07 19.01
C THR A 107 5.87 9.89 19.81
N PRO A 108 6.50 8.90 19.16
CA PRO A 108 7.19 7.85 19.89
C PRO A 108 8.34 8.40 20.76
N ASP A 109 8.73 7.64 21.77
CA ASP A 109 9.81 8.01 22.70
C ASP A 109 11.11 8.27 21.95
N GLY A 110 11.71 9.44 22.21
CA GLY A 110 12.95 9.86 21.55
C GLY A 110 12.77 10.54 20.19
N PHE A 111 11.54 10.73 19.71
CA PHE A 111 11.24 11.34 18.41
C PHE A 111 10.61 12.74 18.49
N ALA A 112 10.57 13.38 19.66
CA ALA A 112 9.95 14.69 19.84
C ALA A 112 10.48 15.80 18.91
N ASN A 113 11.72 15.67 18.40
CA ASN A 113 12.34 16.62 17.47
C ASN A 113 12.53 16.04 16.04
N HIS A 114 12.02 14.83 15.78
CA HIS A 114 12.11 14.23 14.47
C HIS A 114 11.19 14.97 13.50
N LYS A 115 11.61 15.08 12.24
CA LYS A 115 10.79 15.62 11.15
C LYS A 115 10.49 14.51 10.18
N GLY A 116 9.23 14.36 9.82
CA GLY A 116 8.76 13.30 8.91
C GLY A 116 7.88 12.30 9.64
N SER A 117 7.54 11.21 8.95
CA SER A 117 6.64 10.19 9.47
C SER A 117 7.21 9.48 10.70
N MET A 118 6.39 9.31 11.72
CA MET A 118 6.77 8.66 12.97
C MET A 118 6.40 7.18 12.97
N GLU A 119 5.20 6.90 12.50
CA GLU A 119 4.52 5.63 12.42
C GLU A 119 4.30 5.25 10.95
N ALA A 120 4.49 3.96 10.66
CA ALA A 120 4.29 3.41 9.33
C ALA A 120 3.65 2.04 9.45
N TRP A 121 2.58 1.85 8.68
CA TRP A 121 1.93 0.56 8.51
C TRP A 121 2.08 0.07 7.10
N ASN A 122 2.34 -1.21 6.97
CA ASN A 122 2.44 -1.86 5.68
C ASN A 122 1.50 -3.07 5.63
N THR A 123 0.83 -3.22 4.50
CA THR A 123 0.08 -4.40 4.11
C THR A 123 0.57 -4.81 2.72
N ILE A 124 1.07 -6.03 2.62
CA ILE A 124 1.65 -6.58 1.38
C ILE A 124 0.81 -7.78 0.95
N ARG A 125 0.51 -7.89 -0.35
CA ARG A 125 -0.10 -9.07 -0.96
C ARG A 125 0.63 -9.40 -2.25
N GLY A 126 1.20 -10.59 -2.31
CA GLY A 126 1.78 -11.14 -3.55
C GLY A 126 0.75 -11.92 -4.35
N THR A 127 1.15 -12.40 -5.53
CA THR A 127 0.34 -13.21 -6.45
C THR A 127 -0.43 -14.35 -5.78
N THR A 128 0.23 -15.18 -4.97
CA THR A 128 -0.43 -16.28 -4.25
C THR A 128 -1.49 -15.79 -3.27
N GLY A 129 -1.27 -14.64 -2.62
CA GLY A 129 -2.25 -14.03 -1.74
C GLY A 129 -3.51 -13.60 -2.50
N HIS A 130 -3.35 -12.97 -3.67
CA HIS A 130 -4.47 -12.61 -4.53
C HIS A 130 -5.25 -13.85 -4.99
N MET A 131 -4.56 -14.92 -5.41
CA MET A 131 -5.21 -16.17 -5.83
C MET A 131 -6.04 -16.80 -4.71
N VAL A 132 -5.48 -16.90 -3.50
CA VAL A 132 -6.19 -17.49 -2.34
C VAL A 132 -7.40 -16.64 -1.91
N SER A 133 -7.32 -15.32 -2.10
CA SER A 133 -8.44 -14.40 -1.88
C SER A 133 -9.48 -14.40 -3.01
N GLY A 134 -9.28 -15.17 -4.08
CA GLY A 134 -10.19 -15.23 -5.23
C GLY A 134 -10.05 -14.05 -6.21
N GLU A 135 -9.00 -13.24 -6.07
CA GLU A 135 -8.72 -12.05 -6.87
C GLU A 135 -7.83 -12.43 -8.08
N MET A 136 -8.33 -13.31 -8.94
CA MET A 136 -7.55 -13.84 -10.07
C MET A 136 -7.10 -12.77 -11.07
N ASP A 137 -7.93 -11.75 -11.29
CA ASP A 137 -7.58 -10.62 -12.17
C ASP A 137 -6.39 -9.84 -11.58
N GLU A 138 -6.37 -9.59 -10.27
CA GLU A 138 -5.26 -8.91 -9.60
C GLU A 138 -3.98 -9.75 -9.65
N ALA A 139 -4.09 -11.07 -9.41
CA ALA A 139 -2.97 -12.00 -9.44
C ALA A 139 -2.24 -12.03 -10.79
N LEU A 140 -2.93 -11.70 -11.89
CA LEU A 140 -2.38 -11.72 -13.25
C LEU A 140 -2.02 -10.32 -13.77
N ALA A 141 -2.69 -9.29 -13.27
CA ALA A 141 -2.45 -7.91 -13.65
C ALA A 141 -1.31 -7.23 -12.87
N PHE A 142 -0.92 -7.80 -11.72
CA PHE A 142 -0.01 -7.17 -10.76
C PHE A 142 0.98 -8.17 -10.15
N GLY A 143 2.09 -7.66 -9.61
CA GLY A 143 3.13 -8.45 -8.97
C GLY A 143 2.90 -8.55 -7.46
N THR A 144 3.78 -7.92 -6.69
CA THR A 144 3.65 -7.84 -5.22
C THR A 144 3.15 -6.47 -4.80
N SER A 145 1.85 -6.37 -4.54
CA SER A 145 1.23 -5.12 -4.11
C SER A 145 1.65 -4.76 -2.69
N ASN A 146 2.29 -3.60 -2.56
CA ASN A 146 2.75 -3.03 -1.30
C ASN A 146 1.95 -1.77 -1.00
N PHE A 147 1.14 -1.82 0.06
CA PHE A 147 0.32 -0.69 0.50
C PHE A 147 0.78 -0.17 1.85
N LYS A 148 1.42 0.99 1.80
CA LYS A 148 2.02 1.66 2.95
C LYS A 148 1.18 2.85 3.38
N SER A 149 1.12 3.10 4.68
CA SER A 149 0.46 4.28 5.24
C SER A 149 1.31 4.86 6.35
N THR A 150 1.55 6.16 6.31
CA THR A 150 2.44 6.87 7.23
C THR A 150 1.80 8.16 7.71
N ASP A 151 1.98 8.54 8.98
CA ASP A 151 1.60 9.89 9.40
C ASP A 151 2.50 10.96 8.77
N ASP A 152 1.99 12.18 8.61
CA ASP A 152 2.73 13.35 8.19
C ASP A 152 3.15 14.16 9.42
N ASN A 153 3.99 13.58 10.28
CA ASN A 153 4.55 14.21 11.49
C ASN A 153 3.67 14.09 12.74
N GLY A 154 3.25 12.87 13.07
CA GLY A 154 2.53 12.49 14.28
C GLY A 154 1.09 13.00 14.33
N PHE A 155 0.49 12.86 15.50
CA PHE A 155 -0.87 13.32 15.77
C PHE A 155 -0.87 14.42 16.84
N VAL A 156 -1.82 15.34 16.78
CA VAL A 156 -2.03 16.34 17.82
C VAL A 156 -3.27 15.95 18.62
N ALA A 157 -3.13 15.89 19.94
CA ALA A 157 -4.23 15.61 20.86
C ALA A 157 -4.58 16.85 21.67
N THR A 158 -5.87 17.14 21.82
CA THR A 158 -6.40 18.22 22.67
C THR A 158 -7.44 17.68 23.62
N ARG A 159 -7.31 17.97 24.92
CA ARG A 159 -8.27 17.53 25.95
C ARG A 159 -9.22 18.66 26.37
N LYS A 160 -10.52 18.34 26.46
CA LYS A 160 -11.58 19.18 27.02
C LYS A 160 -12.50 18.33 27.90
N GLY A 161 -12.35 18.47 29.21
CA GLY A 161 -13.04 17.70 30.24
C GLY A 161 -12.70 16.21 30.15
N ASP A 162 -13.72 15.42 29.83
CA ASP A 162 -13.66 13.96 29.64
C ASP A 162 -13.43 13.55 28.18
N ARG A 163 -13.27 14.52 27.26
CA ARG A 163 -13.06 14.26 25.83
C ARG A 163 -11.66 14.65 25.39
N ILE A 164 -11.07 13.82 24.57
CA ILE A 164 -9.82 14.07 23.85
C ILE A 164 -10.14 14.02 22.36
N THR A 165 -9.70 15.02 21.62
CA THR A 165 -9.73 15.02 20.16
C THR A 165 -8.30 14.82 19.66
N VAL A 166 -8.08 13.80 18.84
CA VAL A 166 -6.80 13.50 18.19
C VAL A 166 -6.95 13.72 16.70
N ALA A 167 -6.05 14.49 16.10
CA ALA A 167 -6.07 14.75 14.66
C ALA A 167 -4.66 14.67 14.06
N GLY A 168 -4.58 14.22 12.82
CA GLY A 168 -3.33 14.18 12.06
C GLY A 168 -3.58 13.76 10.62
N ILE A 169 -2.56 13.93 9.78
CA ILE A 169 -2.64 13.55 8.38
C ILE A 169 -1.90 12.24 8.19
N VAL A 170 -2.48 11.34 7.42
CA VAL A 170 -1.88 10.08 6.99
C VAL A 170 -1.75 10.09 5.48
N THR A 171 -0.55 9.85 5.00
CA THR A 171 -0.26 9.61 3.59
C THR A 171 -0.30 8.11 3.31
N HIS A 172 -1.05 7.73 2.28
CA HIS A 172 -1.11 6.39 1.74
C HIS A 172 -0.29 6.31 0.46
N GLU A 173 0.47 5.23 0.31
CA GLU A 173 1.31 4.96 -0.85
C GLU A 173 1.07 3.52 -1.30
N TRP A 174 0.67 3.34 -2.55
CA TRP A 174 0.63 2.04 -3.20
C TRP A 174 1.77 1.96 -4.20
N ASP A 175 2.55 0.88 -4.12
CA ASP A 175 3.56 0.52 -5.09
C ASP A 175 3.41 -0.98 -5.41
N ASP A 176 3.25 -1.31 -6.68
CA ASP A 176 3.23 -2.68 -7.17
C ASP A 176 4.21 -2.82 -8.33
N PRO A 177 5.33 -3.52 -8.13
CA PRO A 177 6.26 -3.82 -9.19
C PRO A 177 5.70 -4.95 -10.04
N TYR A 178 5.52 -4.68 -11.34
CA TYR A 178 5.22 -5.71 -12.34
C TYR A 178 6.54 -6.28 -12.88
N ASP A 179 7.24 -7.02 -12.04
CA ASP A 179 8.67 -7.33 -12.23
C ASP A 179 9.01 -8.83 -12.36
N PHE A 180 8.03 -9.73 -12.24
CA PHE A 180 8.18 -11.19 -12.43
C PHE A 180 9.35 -11.85 -11.66
N HIS A 181 9.91 -11.19 -10.63
CA HIS A 181 11.03 -11.71 -9.84
C HIS A 181 10.59 -12.50 -8.58
N GLY A 182 9.28 -12.59 -8.31
CA GLY A 182 8.69 -13.23 -7.12
C GLY A 182 8.56 -14.76 -7.15
N GLU A 183 8.18 -15.33 -5.99
CA GLU A 183 8.05 -16.78 -5.75
C GLU A 183 7.19 -17.45 -6.84
N GLU A 184 7.85 -18.28 -7.65
CA GLU A 184 7.30 -19.02 -8.79
C GLU A 184 6.71 -18.14 -9.93
N SER A 185 7.51 -17.26 -10.53
CA SER A 185 7.20 -16.72 -11.86
C SER A 185 6.96 -17.88 -12.85
N PRO A 186 5.72 -18.12 -13.34
CA PRO A 186 5.41 -19.34 -14.11
C PRO A 186 5.97 -19.32 -15.54
N TYR A 187 6.73 -18.29 -15.94
CA TYR A 187 7.00 -18.06 -17.35
C TYR A 187 8.46 -17.70 -17.62
N PRO A 188 9.30 -18.70 -17.94
CA PRO A 188 10.59 -18.50 -18.60
C PRO A 188 10.50 -17.54 -19.80
N VAL A 189 9.33 -17.47 -20.45
CA VAL A 189 9.08 -16.59 -21.59
C VAL A 189 9.04 -15.11 -21.22
N MET A 190 8.51 -14.70 -20.06
CA MET A 190 8.45 -13.28 -19.69
C MET A 190 9.85 -12.75 -19.36
N ASN A 191 10.60 -13.53 -18.58
CA ASN A 191 12.01 -13.25 -18.31
C ASN A 191 12.83 -13.24 -19.61
N ALA A 192 12.63 -14.21 -20.50
CA ALA A 192 13.32 -14.22 -21.80
C ALA A 192 12.95 -13.02 -22.69
N LEU A 193 11.69 -12.58 -22.69
CA LEU A 193 11.26 -11.39 -23.43
C LEU A 193 11.90 -10.12 -22.87
N ARG A 194 11.97 -9.99 -21.55
CA ARG A 194 12.68 -8.90 -20.89
C ARG A 194 14.17 -8.93 -21.20
N ASP A 195 14.82 -10.08 -21.03
CA ASP A 195 16.26 -10.25 -21.23
C ASP A 195 16.68 -10.03 -22.70
N ASP A 196 15.78 -10.29 -23.66
CA ASP A 196 15.93 -9.98 -25.09
C ASP A 196 15.58 -8.50 -25.42
N GLY A 197 15.23 -7.68 -24.42
CA GLY A 197 14.88 -6.26 -24.58
C GLY A 197 13.54 -6.01 -25.26
N ARG A 198 12.66 -7.01 -25.28
CA ARG A 198 11.33 -6.98 -25.93
C ARG A 198 10.17 -6.74 -24.97
N ALA A 199 10.47 -6.64 -23.69
CA ALA A 199 9.55 -6.27 -22.65
C ALA A 199 10.32 -5.52 -21.56
N ALA A 200 9.62 -4.73 -20.76
CA ALA A 200 10.24 -3.96 -19.69
C ALA A 200 9.33 -3.90 -18.46
N GLU A 201 9.95 -4.11 -17.30
CA GLU A 201 9.30 -4.01 -15.99
C GLU A 201 8.92 -2.57 -15.70
N TYR A 202 7.89 -2.39 -14.88
CA TYR A 202 7.38 -1.08 -14.50
C TYR A 202 6.67 -1.18 -13.15
N HIS A 203 6.39 -0.03 -12.56
CA HIS A 203 5.60 0.05 -11.34
C HIS A 203 4.20 0.61 -11.60
N ASN A 204 3.22 0.06 -10.90
CA ASN A 204 1.92 0.68 -10.70
C ASN A 204 1.96 1.44 -9.37
N LYS A 205 1.67 2.75 -9.41
CA LYS A 205 1.82 3.65 -8.26
C LYS A 205 0.58 4.48 -8.01
N SER A 206 0.28 4.74 -6.75
CA SER A 206 -0.71 5.75 -6.33
C SER A 206 -0.34 6.33 -4.97
N SER A 207 -0.73 7.58 -4.72
CA SER A 207 -0.57 8.22 -3.42
C SER A 207 -1.70 9.20 -3.17
N TRP A 208 -2.17 9.24 -1.93
CA TRP A 208 -3.19 10.19 -1.47
C TRP A 208 -3.10 10.40 0.04
N ARG A 209 -3.67 11.51 0.50
CA ARG A 209 -3.66 11.90 1.91
C ARG A 209 -5.06 11.88 2.51
N GLN A 210 -5.13 11.45 3.76
CA GLN A 210 -6.33 11.52 4.58
C GLN A 210 -6.07 12.26 5.89
N GLU A 211 -6.98 13.11 6.30
CA GLU A 211 -7.05 13.61 7.66
C GLU A 211 -7.82 12.61 8.53
N MET A 212 -7.16 12.09 9.56
CA MET A 212 -7.79 11.34 10.62
C MET A 212 -8.21 12.30 11.73
N THR A 213 -9.45 12.18 12.21
CA THR A 213 -9.91 12.82 13.44
C THR A 213 -10.60 11.78 14.31
N ALA A 214 -10.03 11.51 15.48
CA ALA A 214 -10.61 10.63 16.49
C ALA A 214 -11.10 11.45 17.69
N THR A 215 -12.28 11.13 18.21
CA THR A 215 -12.75 11.60 19.51
C THR A 215 -12.73 10.42 20.47
N ILE A 216 -12.10 10.62 21.62
CA ILE A 216 -11.88 9.62 22.66
C ILE A 216 -12.51 10.15 23.94
N LYS A 217 -13.27 9.30 24.63
CA LYS A 217 -13.84 9.60 25.95
C LYS A 217 -13.01 8.92 27.03
N ILE A 218 -12.83 9.62 28.15
CA ILE A 218 -12.25 9.05 29.36
C ILE A 218 -13.39 8.59 30.26
N LYS A 219 -13.53 7.28 30.43
CA LYS A 219 -14.55 6.70 31.32
C LYS A 219 -13.87 5.79 32.33
N ASN A 220 -14.11 6.04 33.61
CA ASN A 220 -13.55 5.24 34.71
C ASN A 220 -12.02 5.06 34.65
N GLY A 221 -11.29 6.04 34.10
CA GLY A 221 -9.83 5.97 33.94
C GLY A 221 -9.36 5.19 32.70
N GLU A 222 -10.28 4.79 31.82
CA GLU A 222 -10.00 4.13 30.55
C GLU A 222 -10.33 5.03 29.37
N LEU A 223 -9.65 4.80 28.25
CA LEU A 223 -9.89 5.48 26.98
C LEU A 223 -10.86 4.64 26.14
N GLU A 224 -11.97 5.24 25.72
CA GLU A 224 -12.92 4.65 24.79
C GLU A 224 -12.99 5.51 23.53
N ILE A 225 -12.75 4.89 22.36
CA ILE A 225 -12.97 5.57 21.08
C ILE A 225 -14.46 5.84 20.92
N ASP A 226 -14.85 7.12 20.82
CA ASP A 226 -16.25 7.54 20.66
C ASP A 226 -16.62 7.65 19.18
N SER A 227 -15.72 8.21 18.37
CA SER A 227 -15.91 8.33 16.93
C SER A 227 -14.58 8.51 16.21
N VAL A 228 -14.47 7.99 14.99
CA VAL A 228 -13.34 8.28 14.09
C VAL A 228 -13.88 8.71 12.75
N ALA A 229 -13.30 9.77 12.20
CA ALA A 229 -13.56 10.25 10.85
C ALA A 229 -12.25 10.25 10.05
N TRP A 230 -12.35 9.81 8.80
CA TRP A 230 -11.28 9.90 7.81
C TRP A 230 -11.80 10.76 6.67
N ARG A 231 -11.07 11.81 6.31
CA ARG A 231 -11.42 12.72 5.22
C ARG A 231 -10.27 12.78 4.23
N ASP A 232 -10.54 12.42 2.98
CA ASP A 232 -9.56 12.60 1.92
C ASP A 232 -9.25 14.09 1.70
N LEU A 233 -7.97 14.41 1.47
CA LEU A 233 -7.48 15.79 1.29
C LEU A 233 -7.18 16.15 -0.17
N ASP A 234 -7.08 15.13 -1.03
CA ASP A 234 -6.71 15.25 -2.45
C ASP A 234 -7.87 14.88 -3.38
#